data_AF-A0AB37WE19-F1
#
_entry.id   AF-A0AB37WE19-F1
#
_cell.length_a   1.000
_cell.length_b   1.000
_cell.length_c   1.000
_cell.angle_alpha   90.00
_cell.angle_beta   90.00
_cell.angle_gamma   90.00
#
_symmetry.space_group_name_H-M   'P 1'
#
loop_
_entity.id
_entity.type
_entity.pdbx_description
1 polymer ?
#
loop_
_entity_poly.entity_id
_entity_poly.type
_entity_poly.pdbx_seq_one_letter_code
_entity_poly.pdbx_strand_id
1 'polypeptide(L)'
;MDARAEYEIRNKITHNVLVMDPVLKAVYEGEQTGFAEKRILPLVTENDTVFMMHGALTSRLAHTTRSQSTAEHSNMTENQRHEELAETMLALAEEMKTQSVHDIEDAQLRQRVDAVDKELKDSRRRAKTLKGILSAMIVGSGINWAADEGLTELVLEDEDD
;
A
#
# COMPACT_ATOMS: atom_id res chain seq x y z
N MET A 1 39.75 7.34 17.79
CA MET A 1 38.72 6.43 17.26
C MET A 1 39.20 4.99 17.36
N ASP A 2 40.43 4.70 16.95
CA ASP A 2 41.00 3.34 16.96
C ASP A 2 41.01 2.64 18.33
N ALA A 3 41.41 3.31 19.41
CA ALA A 3 41.40 2.72 20.76
C ALA A 3 39.99 2.31 21.24
N ARG A 4 38.94 3.00 20.79
CA ARG A 4 37.54 2.66 21.12
C ARG A 4 37.07 1.46 20.31
N ALA A 5 37.41 1.42 19.02
CA ALA A 5 37.11 0.27 18.16
C ALA A 5 37.84 -1.00 18.64
N GLU A 6 39.11 -0.89 19.01
CA GLU A 6 39.89 -2.00 19.57
C GLU A 6 39.29 -2.53 20.88
N TYR A 7 38.88 -1.62 21.77
CA TYR A 7 38.18 -1.98 23.00
C TYR A 7 36.85 -2.72 22.73
N GLU A 8 36.03 -2.21 21.80
CA GLU A 8 34.76 -2.83 21.44
C GLU A 8 34.95 -4.23 20.83
N ILE A 9 35.94 -4.40 19.94
CA ILE A 9 36.26 -5.69 19.34
C ILE A 9 36.74 -6.67 20.42
N ARG A 10 37.67 -6.24 21.29
CA ARG A 10 38.17 -7.10 22.38
C ARG A 10 37.02 -7.53 23.29
N ASN A 11 36.13 -6.61 23.67
CA ASN A 11 35.00 -6.94 24.53
C ASN A 11 34.02 -7.90 23.86
N LYS A 12 33.74 -7.73 22.56
CA LYS A 12 32.94 -8.68 21.77
C LYS A 12 33.57 -10.07 21.72
N ILE A 13 34.89 -10.16 21.50
CA ILE A 13 35.61 -11.43 21.47
C ILE A 13 35.54 -12.10 22.84
N THR A 14 35.85 -11.37 23.92
CA THR A 14 35.77 -11.91 25.29
C THR A 14 34.37 -12.39 25.62
N HIS A 15 33.35 -11.60 25.30
CA HIS A 15 31.95 -11.99 25.50
C HIS A 15 31.59 -13.26 24.73
N ASN A 16 31.93 -13.34 23.44
CA ASN A 16 31.65 -14.51 22.62
C ASN A 16 32.34 -15.77 23.17
N VAL A 17 33.60 -15.68 23.58
CA VAL A 17 34.33 -16.82 24.17
C VAL A 17 33.66 -17.29 25.46
N LEU A 18 33.25 -16.35 26.33
CA LEU A 18 32.60 -16.66 27.60
C LEU A 18 31.21 -17.32 27.43
N VAL A 19 30.47 -16.95 26.39
CA VAL A 19 29.14 -17.52 26.13
C VAL A 19 29.22 -18.82 25.34
N MET A 20 30.13 -18.92 24.38
CA MET A 20 30.19 -20.06 23.45
C MET A 20 30.76 -21.32 24.10
N ASP A 21 31.75 -21.22 25.00
CA ASP A 21 32.35 -22.40 25.64
C ASP A 21 31.33 -23.23 26.47
N PRO A 22 30.51 -22.64 27.35
CA PRO A 22 29.45 -23.37 28.04
C PRO A 22 28.41 -23.97 27.08
N VAL A 23 28.01 -23.25 26.02
CA VAL A 23 27.02 -23.71 25.03
C VAL A 23 27.55 -24.92 24.26
N LEU A 24 28.81 -24.87 23.80
CA LEU A 24 29.45 -25.99 23.12
C LEU A 24 29.54 -27.22 24.04
N LYS A 25 29.96 -27.03 25.30
CA LYS A 25 30.00 -28.12 26.29
C LYS A 25 28.62 -28.71 26.55
N ALA A 26 27.58 -27.87 26.64
CA ALA A 26 26.20 -28.32 26.83
C ALA A 26 25.70 -29.18 25.66
N VAL A 27 26.07 -28.86 24.42
CA VAL A 27 25.62 -29.58 23.21
C VAL A 27 26.43 -30.86 22.95
N TYR A 28 27.75 -30.83 23.14
CA TYR A 28 28.64 -31.94 22.77
C TYR A 28 28.80 -33.02 23.87
N GLU A 29 28.30 -32.79 25.09
CA GLU A 29 28.30 -33.73 26.22
C GLU A 29 29.62 -34.53 26.39
N GLY A 30 30.76 -33.83 26.45
CA GLY A 30 32.06 -34.47 26.72
C GLY A 30 32.27 -34.84 28.19
N GLU A 31 33.32 -35.62 28.49
CA GLU A 31 33.71 -36.02 29.86
C GLU A 31 33.94 -34.82 30.82
N GLN A 32 34.28 -33.65 30.28
CA GLN A 32 34.52 -32.40 31.01
C GLN A 32 33.25 -31.52 31.16
N THR A 33 32.07 -32.02 30.80
CA THR A 33 30.82 -31.24 30.87
C THR A 33 30.29 -31.23 32.29
N GLY A 34 30.36 -30.06 32.94
CA GLY A 34 29.87 -29.86 34.29
C GLY A 34 28.34 -29.86 34.40
N PHE A 35 27.86 -29.84 35.64
CA PHE A 35 26.41 -29.80 35.94
C PHE A 35 25.75 -28.51 35.46
N ALA A 36 26.47 -27.37 35.51
CA ALA A 36 25.96 -26.09 35.06
C ALA A 36 25.69 -26.07 33.55
N GLU A 37 26.60 -26.64 32.77
CA GLU A 37 26.50 -26.76 31.31
C GLU A 37 25.36 -27.70 30.91
N LYS A 38 25.17 -28.83 31.61
CA LYS A 38 24.02 -29.72 31.35
C LYS A 38 22.68 -29.05 31.62
N ARG A 39 22.63 -28.14 32.60
CA ARG A 39 21.40 -27.42 32.95
C ARG A 39 20.99 -26.37 31.92
N ILE A 40 21.93 -25.84 31.12
CA ILE A 40 21.60 -24.84 30.09
C ILE A 40 21.11 -25.47 28.78
N LEU A 41 21.32 -26.77 28.55
CA LEU A 41 20.92 -27.45 27.32
C LEU A 41 19.43 -27.24 26.96
N PRO A 42 18.45 -27.39 27.87
CA PRO A 42 17.04 -27.13 27.54
C PRO A 42 16.78 -25.69 27.06
N LEU A 43 17.48 -24.71 27.66
CA LEU A 43 17.35 -23.31 27.28
C LEU A 43 17.97 -23.04 25.91
N VAL A 44 19.10 -23.68 25.59
CA VAL A 44 19.72 -23.62 24.25
C VAL A 44 18.76 -24.20 23.22
N THR A 45 18.15 -25.36 23.50
CA THR A 45 17.19 -25.97 22.55
C THR A 45 15.94 -25.11 22.34
N GLU A 46 15.39 -24.52 23.40
CA GLU A 46 14.25 -23.60 23.27
C GLU A 46 14.64 -22.37 22.45
N ASN A 47 15.81 -21.81 22.73
CA ASN A 47 16.33 -20.66 22.00
C ASN A 47 16.55 -20.95 20.50
N ASP A 48 17.10 -22.12 20.17
CA ASP A 48 17.25 -22.58 18.79
C ASP A 48 15.90 -22.70 18.07
N THR A 49 14.88 -23.26 18.73
CA THR A 49 13.54 -23.36 18.14
C THR A 49 12.94 -21.99 17.86
N VAL A 50 13.09 -21.04 18.79
CA VAL A 50 12.64 -19.66 18.61
C VAL A 50 13.39 -18.99 17.46
N PHE A 51 14.71 -19.15 17.38
CA PHE A 51 15.50 -18.60 16.28
C PHE A 51 15.14 -19.19 14.92
N MET A 52 14.87 -20.50 14.84
CA MET A 52 14.37 -21.13 13.62
C MET A 52 13.01 -20.56 13.19
N MET A 53 12.07 -20.42 14.13
CA MET A 53 10.76 -19.82 13.85
C MET A 53 10.89 -18.37 13.40
N HIS A 54 11.72 -17.59 14.10
CA HIS A 54 11.99 -16.20 13.76
C HIS A 54 12.62 -16.07 12.37
N GLY A 55 13.57 -16.94 12.02
CA GLY A 55 14.17 -16.98 10.69
C GLY A 55 13.14 -17.30 9.60
N ALA A 56 12.26 -18.27 9.84
CA ALA A 56 11.17 -18.60 8.92
C ALA A 56 10.18 -17.43 8.74
N LEU A 57 9.77 -16.79 9.83
CA LEU A 57 8.86 -15.63 9.79
C LEU A 57 9.50 -14.44 9.09
N THR A 58 10.78 -14.16 9.34
CA THR A 58 11.52 -13.07 8.70
C THR A 58 11.65 -13.31 7.19
N SER A 59 11.93 -14.54 6.78
CA SER A 59 11.99 -14.92 5.37
C SER A 59 10.63 -14.76 4.68
N ARG A 60 9.55 -15.22 5.33
CA ARG A 60 8.17 -15.03 4.83
C ARG A 60 7.80 -13.56 4.72
N LEU A 61 8.13 -12.76 5.73
CA LEU A 61 7.89 -11.32 5.72
C LEU A 61 8.62 -10.66 4.54
N ALA A 62 9.92 -10.93 4.38
CA ALA A 62 10.70 -10.40 3.27
C ALA A 62 10.13 -10.82 1.90
N HIS A 63 9.65 -12.05 1.77
CA HIS A 63 8.99 -12.52 0.56
C HIS A 63 7.67 -11.77 0.29
N THR A 64 6.80 -11.67 1.29
CA THR A 64 5.51 -10.97 1.17
C THR A 64 5.71 -9.50 0.84
N THR A 65 6.65 -8.81 1.50
CA THR A 65 6.97 -7.41 1.22
C THR A 65 7.44 -7.22 -0.22
N ARG A 66 8.29 -8.10 -0.75
CA ARG A 66 8.69 -8.05 -2.17
C ARG A 66 7.51 -8.27 -3.11
N SER A 67 6.69 -9.29 -2.84
CA SER A 67 5.50 -9.59 -3.65
C SER A 67 4.52 -8.42 -3.67
N GLN A 68 4.32 -7.77 -2.51
CA GLN A 68 3.46 -6.60 -2.40
C GLN A 68 4.02 -5.42 -3.20
N SER A 69 5.32 -5.12 -3.05
CA SER A 69 5.96 -4.05 -3.80
C SER A 69 5.90 -4.27 -5.32
N THR A 70 6.05 -5.51 -5.79
CA THR A 70 5.86 -5.84 -7.22
C THR A 70 4.41 -5.64 -7.66
N ALA A 71 3.43 -6.07 -6.85
CA ALA A 71 2.02 -5.89 -7.16
C ALA A 71 1.62 -4.40 -7.19
N GLU A 72 2.10 -3.60 -6.24
CA GLU A 72 1.89 -2.15 -6.19
C GLU A 72 2.46 -1.47 -7.42
N HIS A 73 3.69 -1.82 -7.81
CA HIS A 73 4.29 -1.26 -9.02
C HIS A 73 3.49 -1.64 -10.27
N SER A 74 3.04 -2.89 -10.39
CA SER A 74 2.19 -3.33 -11.51
C SER A 74 0.86 -2.56 -11.54
N ASN A 75 0.25 -2.34 -10.38
CA ASN A 75 -1.01 -1.60 -10.30
C ASN A 75 -0.82 -0.14 -10.71
N MET A 76 0.25 0.52 -10.24
CA MET A 76 0.57 1.88 -10.66
C MET A 76 0.77 2.00 -12.17
N THR A 77 1.45 1.04 -12.81
CA THR A 77 1.66 1.06 -14.26
C THR A 77 0.36 0.83 -15.04
N GLU A 78 -0.51 -0.08 -14.57
CA GLU A 78 -1.82 -0.29 -15.21
C GLU A 78 -2.73 0.93 -15.01
N ASN A 79 -2.69 1.57 -13.84
CA ASN A 79 -3.49 2.77 -13.59
C ASN A 79 -3.08 3.94 -14.49
N GLN A 80 -1.78 4.14 -14.70
CA GLN A 80 -1.27 5.11 -15.69
C GLN A 80 -1.76 4.78 -17.11
N ARG A 81 -1.74 3.50 -17.49
CA ARG A 81 -2.24 3.07 -18.80
C ARG A 81 -3.76 3.29 -18.93
N HIS A 82 -4.52 3.08 -17.85
CA HIS A 82 -5.95 3.34 -17.83
C HIS A 82 -6.25 4.82 -17.95
N GLU A 83 -5.48 5.68 -17.28
CA GLU A 83 -5.58 7.14 -17.41
C GLU A 83 -5.32 7.59 -18.85
N GLU A 84 -4.21 7.14 -19.46
CA GLU A 84 -3.91 7.43 -20.88
C GLU A 84 -5.03 6.95 -21.82
N LEU A 85 -5.57 5.75 -21.58
CA LEU A 85 -6.66 5.22 -22.39
C LEU A 85 -7.95 6.02 -22.19
N ALA A 86 -8.28 6.42 -20.96
CA ALA A 86 -9.44 7.25 -20.67
C ALA A 86 -9.32 8.63 -21.35
N GLU A 87 -8.14 9.26 -21.29
CA GLU A 87 -7.86 10.50 -22.03
C GLU A 87 -8.10 10.33 -23.53
N THR A 88 -7.60 9.24 -24.12
CA THR A 88 -7.81 8.98 -25.56
C THR A 88 -9.28 8.74 -25.90
N MET A 89 -10.03 8.03 -25.04
CA MET A 89 -11.46 7.80 -25.24
C MET A 89 -12.24 9.12 -25.14
N LEU A 90 -11.91 9.99 -24.19
CA LEU A 90 -12.51 11.31 -24.05
C LEU A 90 -12.21 12.18 -25.27
N ALA A 91 -10.97 12.19 -25.76
CA ALA A 91 -10.59 12.92 -26.97
C ALA A 91 -11.38 12.43 -28.20
N LEU A 92 -11.50 11.11 -28.38
CA LEU A 92 -12.27 10.51 -29.47
C LEU A 92 -13.78 10.82 -29.35
N ALA A 93 -14.33 10.80 -28.14
CA ALA A 93 -15.72 11.16 -27.90
C ALA A 93 -15.99 12.63 -28.21
N GLU A 94 -15.07 13.54 -27.85
CA GLU A 94 -15.16 14.96 -28.19
C GLU A 94 -15.03 15.18 -29.70
N GLU A 95 -14.12 14.47 -30.38
CA GLU A 95 -13.99 14.51 -31.85
C GLU A 95 -15.29 14.04 -32.53
N MET A 96 -15.86 12.91 -32.10
CA MET A 96 -17.16 12.43 -32.61
C MET A 96 -18.29 13.43 -32.35
N LYS A 97 -18.30 14.08 -31.19
CA LYS A 97 -19.29 15.10 -30.85
C LYS A 97 -19.15 16.33 -31.77
N THR A 98 -17.94 16.82 -31.98
CA THR A 98 -17.69 17.97 -32.87
C THR A 98 -18.04 17.64 -34.33
N GLN A 99 -17.69 16.44 -34.82
CA GLN A 99 -18.10 15.97 -36.13
C GLN A 99 -19.63 15.90 -36.26
N SER A 100 -20.31 15.32 -35.28
CA SER A 100 -21.77 15.22 -35.27
C SER A 100 -22.48 16.58 -35.28
N VAL A 101 -21.90 17.62 -34.67
CA VAL A 101 -22.46 18.99 -34.70
C VAL A 101 -22.18 19.66 -36.05
N HIS A 102 -21.01 19.40 -36.65
CA HIS A 102 -20.63 19.94 -37.96
C HIS A 102 -21.38 19.31 -39.13
N ASP A 103 -21.86 18.06 -39.00
CA ASP A 103 -22.62 17.35 -40.03
C ASP A 103 -24.12 17.78 -40.11
N ILE A 104 -24.60 18.61 -39.17
CA ILE A 104 -25.99 19.11 -39.19
C ILE A 104 -26.14 20.20 -40.26
N GLU A 105 -26.73 19.95 -41.42
CA GLU A 105 -26.82 20.96 -42.50
C GLU A 105 -27.66 22.21 -42.14
N ASP A 106 -28.58 22.10 -41.18
CA ASP A 106 -29.47 23.18 -40.76
C ASP A 106 -28.89 24.03 -39.61
N ALA A 107 -28.64 25.31 -39.89
CA ALA A 107 -28.08 26.28 -38.96
C ALA A 107 -28.96 26.54 -37.71
N GLN A 108 -30.30 26.43 -37.83
CA GLN A 108 -31.19 26.60 -36.68
C GLN A 108 -31.13 25.39 -35.72
N LEU A 109 -30.92 24.19 -36.27
CA LEU A 109 -30.78 22.98 -35.46
C LEU A 109 -29.45 22.97 -34.69
N ARG A 110 -28.34 23.39 -35.31
CA ARG A 110 -27.03 23.54 -34.64
C ARG A 110 -27.10 24.46 -33.42
N GLN A 111 -27.70 25.64 -33.60
CA GLN A 111 -27.82 26.62 -32.52
C GLN A 111 -28.65 26.08 -31.34
N ARG A 112 -29.62 25.20 -31.62
CA ARG A 112 -30.47 24.57 -30.60
C ARG A 112 -29.73 23.46 -29.84
N VAL A 113 -28.89 22.68 -30.54
CA VAL A 113 -28.02 21.67 -29.92
C VAL A 113 -26.99 22.34 -29.00
N ASP A 114 -26.33 23.41 -29.45
CA ASP A 114 -25.37 24.16 -28.63
C ASP A 114 -26.01 24.76 -27.37
N ALA A 115 -27.24 25.25 -27.48
CA ALA A 115 -27.98 25.78 -26.34
C ALA A 115 -28.29 24.71 -25.29
N VAL A 116 -28.75 23.53 -25.73
CA VAL A 116 -29.03 22.39 -24.83
C VAL A 116 -27.76 21.85 -24.20
N ASP A 117 -26.65 21.79 -24.95
CA ASP A 117 -25.35 21.37 -24.42
C ASP A 117 -24.84 22.31 -23.33
N LYS A 118 -25.06 23.62 -23.50
CA LYS A 118 -24.71 24.62 -22.50
C LYS A 118 -25.56 24.47 -21.23
N GLU A 119 -26.85 24.24 -21.37
CA GLU A 119 -27.75 23.96 -20.24
C GLU A 119 -27.37 22.67 -19.50
N LEU A 120 -26.95 21.63 -20.23
CA LEU A 120 -26.48 20.36 -19.66
C LEU A 120 -25.19 20.58 -18.85
N LYS A 121 -24.21 21.33 -19.37
CA LYS A 121 -22.97 21.68 -18.67
C LYS A 121 -23.26 22.47 -17.39
N ASP A 122 -24.17 23.44 -17.44
CA ASP A 122 -24.57 24.22 -16.28
C ASP A 122 -25.33 23.36 -15.25
N SER A 123 -26.13 22.40 -15.69
CA SER A 123 -26.79 21.41 -14.81
C SER A 123 -25.77 20.52 -14.10
N ARG A 124 -24.80 19.95 -14.83
CA ARG A 124 -23.75 19.08 -14.26
C ARG A 124 -22.88 19.82 -13.24
N ARG A 125 -22.54 21.09 -13.52
CA ARG A 125 -21.83 21.96 -12.56
C ARG A 125 -22.61 22.14 -11.26
N ARG A 126 -23.91 22.43 -11.35
CA ARG A 126 -24.78 22.57 -10.16
C ARG A 126 -24.87 21.26 -9.38
N ALA A 127 -25.00 20.13 -10.07
CA ALA A 127 -25.01 18.81 -9.43
C ALA A 127 -23.70 18.53 -8.68
N LYS A 128 -22.54 18.84 -9.28
CA LYS A 128 -21.22 18.68 -8.64
C LYS A 128 -21.08 19.55 -7.39
N THR A 129 -21.51 20.82 -7.46
CA THR A 129 -21.51 21.70 -6.28
C THR A 129 -22.40 21.17 -5.16
N LEU A 130 -23.59 20.66 -5.49
CA LEU A 130 -24.50 20.07 -4.49
C LEU A 130 -23.93 18.78 -3.88
N LYS A 131 -23.34 17.88 -4.68
CA LYS A 131 -22.67 16.65 -4.18
C LYS A 131 -21.53 17.00 -3.23
N GLY A 132 -20.70 17.99 -3.58
CA GLY A 132 -19.61 18.46 -2.71
C GLY A 132 -20.10 19.03 -1.38
N ILE A 133 -21.18 19.83 -1.38
CA ILE A 133 -21.79 20.37 -0.15
C ILE A 133 -22.36 19.24 0.73
N LEU A 134 -23.07 18.28 0.13
CA LEU A 134 -23.66 17.13 0.83
C LEU A 134 -22.57 16.25 1.45
N SER A 135 -21.50 15.93 0.71
CA SER A 135 -20.37 15.15 1.21
C SER A 135 -19.70 15.85 2.40
N ALA A 136 -19.40 17.16 2.28
CA ALA A 136 -18.84 17.94 3.37
C ALA A 136 -19.75 17.99 4.62
N MET A 137 -21.06 18.05 4.43
CA MET A 137 -22.04 18.02 5.52
C MET A 137 -22.07 16.65 6.22
N ILE A 138 -22.06 15.56 5.46
CA ILE A 138 -22.08 14.18 6.00
C ILE A 138 -20.80 13.92 6.78
N VAL A 139 -19.63 14.21 6.20
CA VAL A 139 -18.33 14.03 6.87
C VAL A 139 -18.21 14.94 8.10
N GLY A 140 -18.63 16.21 7.99
CA GLY A 140 -18.60 17.18 9.09
C GLY A 140 -19.59 16.90 10.23
N SER A 141 -20.61 16.08 10.00
CA SER A 141 -21.62 15.73 11.02
C SER A 141 -21.11 14.73 12.07
N GLY A 142 -20.01 14.03 11.80
CA GLY A 142 -19.47 12.98 12.68
C GLY A 142 -20.26 11.67 12.67
N ILE A 143 -21.25 11.52 11.78
CA ILE A 143 -21.91 10.24 11.51
C ILE A 143 -20.89 9.24 10.95
N ASN A 144 -20.97 7.97 11.34
CA ASN A 144 -20.14 6.89 10.80
C ASN A 144 -20.61 6.49 9.40
N TRP A 145 -20.39 7.37 8.43
CA TRP A 145 -20.81 7.20 7.04
C TRP A 145 -20.15 6.00 6.36
N ALA A 146 -18.95 5.59 6.80
CA ALA A 146 -18.23 4.43 6.26
C ALA A 146 -18.87 3.07 6.61
N ALA A 147 -19.82 3.03 7.54
CA ALA A 147 -20.56 1.83 7.91
C ALA A 147 -21.91 1.69 7.18
N ASP A 148 -22.35 2.73 6.46
CA ASP A 148 -23.58 2.77 5.69
C ASP A 148 -23.23 2.91 4.21
N GLU A 149 -23.62 1.92 3.41
CA GLU A 149 -23.27 1.86 1.99
C GLU A 149 -23.87 3.03 1.18
N GLY A 150 -25.06 3.51 1.55
CA GLY A 150 -25.68 4.66 0.89
C GLY A 150 -24.98 5.97 1.23
N LEU A 151 -24.54 6.15 2.47
CA LEU A 151 -23.73 7.32 2.85
C LEU A 151 -22.32 7.25 2.26
N THR A 152 -21.76 6.06 2.13
CA THR A 152 -20.45 5.82 1.51
C THR A 152 -20.47 6.22 0.04
N GLU A 153 -21.50 5.84 -0.71
CA GLU A 153 -21.71 6.26 -2.12
C GLU A 153 -21.90 7.79 -2.25
N LEU A 154 -22.59 8.41 -1.30
CA LEU A 154 -22.80 9.87 -1.28
C LEU A 154 -21.54 10.67 -0.97
N VAL A 155 -20.62 10.10 -0.18
CA VAL A 155 -19.37 10.77 0.26
C VAL A 155 -18.22 10.55 -0.72
N LEU A 156 -18.09 9.33 -1.26
CA LEU A 156 -17.07 9.02 -2.25
C LEU A 156 -17.41 9.72 -3.58
N GLU A 157 -16.45 10.47 -4.11
CA GLU A 157 -16.51 10.87 -5.50
C GLU A 157 -16.22 9.62 -6.34
N ASP A 158 -17.15 9.25 -7.21
CA ASP A 158 -16.83 8.33 -8.30
C ASP A 158 -15.70 9.00 -9.09
N GLU A 159 -14.59 8.30 -9.28
CA GLU A 159 -13.42 8.79 -10.03
C GLU A 159 -13.73 9.08 -11.52
N ASP A 160 -14.99 8.95 -11.95
CA ASP A 160 -15.46 9.24 -13.29
C ASP A 160 -15.79 10.75 -13.49
N ASP A 161 -14.75 11.58 -13.48
CA ASP A 161 -14.69 12.85 -14.23
C ASP A 161 -13.33 12.96 -14.93
#